data_AF-A0A840Y258-F1
#
_entry.id   AF-A0A840Y258-F1
#
_cell.length_a   1.000
_cell.length_b   1.000
_cell.length_c   1.000
_cell.angle_alpha   90.00
_cell.angle_beta   90.00
_cell.angle_gamma   90.00
#
_symmetry.space_group_name_H-M   'P 1'
#
loop_
_entity.id
_entity.type
_entity.pdbx_description
1 polymer ?
#
loop_
_entity_poly.entity_id
_entity_poly.type
_entity_poly.pdbx_seq_one_letter_code
_entity_poly.pdbx_strand_id
1 'polypeptide(L)'
;MNRPAWVHRQIAAFLAQFCSPKGNEAWIGIRADAPPRLGGEVAAAPDIPLSEGFIWRPHGGGEPELWLDPRKSGYRAAFERFAIRELGATGLDGADVQIDHVFPKSAASLGELAYVRMLAVPPESNMAAGRTLERAMAARNRAAGPRRKPTRMATYFSVGKATGFAGYDSLPDGEGEGNRDLVGALFAHLRDFGVPADCLSRLDAELTADRATDIR
;
A
#
# COMPACT_ATOMS: atom_id res chain seq x y z
N MET A 1 14.92 -7.31 12.90
CA MET A 1 14.71 -8.59 12.20
C MET A 1 15.28 -8.47 10.79
N ASN A 2 16.13 -9.41 10.36
CA ASN A 2 16.74 -9.40 9.03
C ASN A 2 15.72 -9.88 8.00
N ARG A 3 14.98 -8.96 7.39
CA ARG A 3 14.11 -9.28 6.24
C ARG A 3 15.00 -9.52 5.00
N PRO A 4 14.56 -10.36 4.05
CA PRO A 4 15.29 -10.55 2.80
C PRO A 4 15.55 -9.21 2.08
N ALA A 5 16.70 -9.09 1.42
CA ALA A 5 17.10 -7.85 0.73
C ALA A 5 16.04 -7.34 -0.27
N TRP A 6 15.34 -8.25 -0.95
CA TRP A 6 14.29 -7.89 -1.91
C TRP A 6 13.10 -7.17 -1.24
N VAL A 7 12.77 -7.49 0.02
CA VAL A 7 11.72 -6.80 0.77
C VAL A 7 12.13 -5.35 1.00
N HIS A 8 13.37 -5.13 1.43
CA HIS A 8 13.92 -3.80 1.65
C HIS A 8 13.92 -2.98 0.36
N ARG A 9 14.31 -3.57 -0.78
CA ARG A 9 14.28 -2.87 -2.07
C ARG A 9 12.85 -2.50 -2.49
N GLN A 10 11.88 -3.40 -2.31
CA GLN A 10 10.48 -3.08 -2.63
C GLN A 10 9.92 -1.93 -1.78
N ILE A 11 10.20 -1.94 -0.46
CA ILE A 11 9.79 -0.86 0.44
C ILE A 11 10.49 0.45 0.04
N ALA A 12 11.80 0.43 -0.23
CA ALA A 12 12.55 1.60 -0.67
C ALA A 12 12.00 2.18 -1.98
N ALA A 13 11.67 1.33 -2.97
CA ALA A 13 11.06 1.76 -4.22
C ALA A 13 9.66 2.38 -4.01
N PHE A 14 8.86 1.81 -3.11
CA PHE A 14 7.56 2.38 -2.75
C PHE A 14 7.70 3.74 -2.07
N LEU A 15 8.65 3.88 -1.15
CA LEU A 15 8.97 5.15 -0.48
C LEU A 15 9.47 6.21 -1.45
N ALA A 16 10.37 5.85 -2.38
CA ALA A 16 10.87 6.77 -3.39
C ALA A 16 9.74 7.33 -4.27
N GLN A 17 8.76 6.50 -4.64
CA GLN A 17 7.58 6.95 -5.38
C GLN A 17 6.68 7.85 -4.53
N PHE A 18 6.52 7.53 -3.25
CA PHE A 18 5.70 8.34 -2.34
C PHE A 18 6.32 9.74 -2.11
N CYS A 19 7.64 9.78 -1.97
CA CYS A 19 8.45 10.96 -1.74
C CYS A 19 8.97 11.65 -3.01
N SER A 20 8.42 11.32 -4.19
CA SER A 20 8.94 11.86 -5.43
C SER A 20 8.87 13.40 -5.45
N PRO A 21 9.92 14.11 -5.90
CA PRO A 21 9.92 15.57 -6.01
C PRO A 21 8.84 16.12 -6.94
N LYS A 22 8.29 15.27 -7.82
CA LYS A 22 7.18 15.60 -8.73
C LYS A 22 5.80 15.49 -8.05
N GLY A 23 5.79 15.21 -6.75
CA GLY A 23 4.62 14.83 -5.97
C GLY A 23 4.50 13.31 -5.83
N ASN A 24 3.59 12.87 -4.97
CA ASN A 24 3.35 11.45 -4.74
C ASN A 24 3.02 10.72 -6.05
N GLU A 25 3.86 9.76 -6.43
CA GLU A 25 3.72 8.90 -7.61
C GLU A 25 3.37 7.45 -7.20
N ALA A 26 3.27 7.17 -5.90
CA ALA A 26 3.01 5.85 -5.35
C ALA A 26 1.53 5.46 -5.51
N TRP A 27 1.15 5.02 -6.71
CA TRP A 27 -0.17 4.42 -6.96
C TRP A 27 -0.31 3.11 -6.19
N ILE A 28 -1.50 2.87 -5.62
CA ILE A 28 -1.84 1.69 -4.82
C ILE A 28 -3.11 0.97 -5.28
N GLY A 29 -3.86 1.58 -6.21
CA GLY A 29 -5.04 0.99 -6.83
C GLY A 29 -5.45 1.73 -8.09
N ILE A 30 -5.97 1.00 -9.08
CA ILE A 30 -6.35 1.52 -10.39
C ILE A 30 -7.66 0.90 -10.89
N ARG A 31 -8.43 1.66 -11.67
CA ARG A 31 -9.58 1.16 -12.43
C ARG A 31 -9.13 0.56 -13.76
N ALA A 32 -9.98 -0.25 -14.39
CA ALA A 32 -9.66 -0.94 -15.65
C ALA A 32 -9.47 0.02 -16.84
N ASP A 33 -10.12 1.18 -16.80
CA ASP A 33 -10.06 2.24 -17.79
C ASP A 33 -8.91 3.24 -17.54
N ALA A 34 -8.15 3.06 -16.44
CA ALA A 34 -7.00 3.89 -16.16
C ALA A 34 -5.81 3.43 -17.03
N PRO A 35 -5.07 4.35 -17.68
CA PRO A 35 -3.86 3.98 -18.37
C PRO A 35 -2.85 3.40 -17.36
N PRO A 36 -2.02 2.42 -17.77
CA PRO A 36 -0.87 2.04 -16.95
C PRO A 36 0.01 3.27 -16.69
N ARG A 37 0.79 3.22 -15.60
CA ARG A 37 1.65 4.35 -15.19
C ARG A 37 2.44 4.90 -16.37
N LEU A 38 2.61 6.21 -16.42
CA LEU A 38 3.38 6.86 -17.47
C LEU A 38 4.85 6.42 -17.37
N GLY A 39 5.30 5.64 -18.36
CA GLY A 39 6.67 5.13 -18.47
C GLY A 39 6.91 3.79 -17.75
N GLY A 40 6.96 2.70 -18.52
CA GLY A 40 7.24 1.34 -18.05
C GLY A 40 6.60 0.29 -18.95
N GLU A 41 6.66 -0.98 -18.52
CA GLU A 41 6.13 -2.12 -19.26
C GLU A 41 5.14 -2.93 -18.40
N VAL A 42 4.01 -3.29 -19.00
CA VAL A 42 3.08 -4.27 -18.44
C VAL A 42 3.49 -5.66 -18.92
N ALA A 43 3.78 -6.55 -17.99
CA ALA A 43 4.09 -7.95 -18.27
C ALA A 43 3.05 -8.88 -17.62
N ALA A 44 2.85 -10.05 -18.22
CA ALA A 44 1.97 -11.07 -17.65
C ALA A 44 2.55 -11.60 -16.33
N ALA A 45 1.71 -11.66 -15.30
CA ALA A 45 2.06 -12.35 -14.06
C ALA A 45 2.01 -13.88 -14.27
N PRO A 46 2.92 -14.67 -13.66
CA PRO A 46 2.96 -16.13 -13.85
C PRO A 46 1.64 -16.81 -13.50
N ASP A 47 1.06 -17.51 -14.47
CA ASP A 47 -0.20 -18.27 -14.36
C ASP A 47 -1.41 -17.41 -13.98
N ILE A 48 -1.38 -16.11 -14.31
CA ILE A 48 -2.46 -15.17 -14.04
C ILE A 48 -2.82 -14.47 -15.35
N PRO A 49 -4.10 -14.53 -15.79
CA PRO A 49 -4.52 -13.79 -16.97
C PRO A 49 -4.43 -12.29 -16.69
N LEU A 50 -4.12 -11.50 -17.72
CA LEU A 50 -3.96 -10.04 -17.58
C LEU A 50 -5.19 -9.35 -16.97
N SER A 51 -6.39 -9.91 -17.17
CA SER A 51 -7.64 -9.43 -16.59
C SER A 51 -7.73 -9.57 -15.06
N GLU A 52 -6.88 -10.41 -14.46
CA GLU A 52 -6.85 -10.67 -13.01
C GLU A 52 -5.57 -10.15 -12.34
N GLY A 53 -4.56 -9.79 -13.12
CA GLY A 53 -3.34 -9.19 -12.60
C GLY A 53 -2.21 -9.12 -13.61
N PHE A 54 -1.22 -8.30 -13.29
CA PHE A 54 -0.06 -8.04 -14.13
C PHE A 54 1.14 -7.62 -13.28
N ILE A 55 2.32 -7.67 -13.90
CA ILE A 55 3.56 -7.11 -13.36
C ILE A 55 3.80 -5.78 -14.05
N TRP A 56 4.05 -4.74 -13.27
CA TRP A 56 4.53 -3.46 -13.76
C TRP A 56 6.04 -3.37 -13.60
N ARG A 57 6.75 -3.07 -14.69
CA ARG A 57 8.20 -2.81 -14.69
C ARG A 57 8.45 -1.32 -14.98
N PRO A 58 8.91 -0.53 -14.00
CA PRO A 58 9.20 0.88 -14.21
C PRO A 58 10.27 1.09 -15.30
N HIS A 59 10.07 2.10 -16.16
CA HIS A 59 11.12 2.52 -17.09
C HIS A 59 12.21 3.29 -16.35
N GLY A 60 13.48 3.06 -16.69
CA GLY A 60 14.62 3.76 -16.04
C GLY A 60 15.17 3.12 -14.77
N GLY A 61 14.77 1.87 -14.47
CA GLY A 61 15.23 1.14 -13.31
C GLY A 61 14.32 1.33 -12.09
N GLY A 62 14.23 0.29 -11.26
CA GLY A 62 13.32 0.23 -10.11
C GLY A 62 12.84 -1.18 -9.87
N GLU A 63 12.25 -1.42 -8.70
CA GLU A 63 11.70 -2.73 -8.38
C GLU A 63 10.39 -2.96 -9.14
N PRO A 64 10.19 -4.13 -9.74
CA PRO A 64 8.93 -4.49 -10.36
C PRO A 64 7.82 -4.58 -9.30
N GLU A 65 6.58 -4.39 -9.74
CA GLU A 65 5.41 -4.33 -8.88
C GLU A 65 4.37 -5.36 -9.34
N LEU A 66 3.80 -6.11 -8.40
CA LEU A 66 2.70 -7.01 -8.69
C LEU A 66 1.36 -6.30 -8.42
N TRP A 67 0.48 -6.33 -9.41
CA TRP A 67 -0.85 -5.74 -9.37
C TRP A 67 -1.89 -6.83 -9.58
N LEU A 68 -2.81 -7.01 -8.64
CA LEU A 68 -3.80 -8.08 -8.68
C LEU A 68 -5.22 -7.54 -8.50
N ASP A 69 -6.19 -8.25 -9.07
CA ASP A 69 -7.60 -8.02 -8.81
C ASP A 69 -7.89 -8.19 -7.31
N PRO A 70 -8.46 -7.18 -6.63
CA PRO A 70 -8.78 -7.28 -5.21
C PRO A 70 -9.81 -8.38 -4.89
N ARG A 71 -10.48 -8.99 -5.87
CA ARG A 71 -11.45 -10.07 -5.67
C ARG A 71 -10.83 -11.47 -5.80
N LYS A 72 -9.61 -11.57 -6.34
CA LYS A 72 -8.89 -12.84 -6.53
C LYS A 72 -8.63 -13.59 -5.21
N SER A 73 -8.30 -14.87 -5.29
CA SER A 73 -7.81 -15.67 -4.16
C SER A 73 -6.38 -16.16 -4.44
N GLY A 74 -5.69 -16.65 -3.40
CA GLY A 74 -4.34 -17.22 -3.58
C GLY A 74 -3.23 -16.18 -3.78
N TYR A 75 -3.38 -14.98 -3.22
CA TYR A 75 -2.40 -13.89 -3.35
C TYR A 75 -0.99 -14.25 -2.91
N ARG A 76 -0.85 -15.04 -1.83
CA ARG A 76 0.45 -15.47 -1.33
C ARG A 76 1.22 -16.26 -2.37
N ALA A 77 0.57 -17.25 -2.99
CA ALA A 77 1.19 -18.07 -4.04
C ALA A 77 1.49 -17.25 -5.31
N ALA A 78 0.60 -16.32 -5.69
CA ALA A 78 0.84 -15.40 -6.79
C ALA A 78 2.07 -14.51 -6.54
N PHE A 79 2.18 -13.96 -5.33
CA PHE A 79 3.30 -13.12 -4.94
C PHE A 79 4.60 -13.90 -4.83
N GLU A 80 4.57 -15.14 -4.32
CA GLU A 80 5.74 -16.01 -4.27
C GLU A 80 6.34 -16.26 -5.66
N ARG A 81 5.51 -16.62 -6.65
CA ARG A 81 5.96 -16.80 -8.04
C ARG A 81 6.56 -15.51 -8.61
N PHE A 82 5.93 -14.38 -8.32
CA PHE A 82 6.45 -13.06 -8.70
C PHE A 82 7.79 -12.76 -8.03
N ALA A 83 7.93 -12.99 -6.73
CA ALA A 83 9.15 -12.71 -5.98
C ALA A 83 10.32 -13.59 -6.46
N ILE A 84 10.06 -14.86 -6.76
CA ILE A 84 11.07 -15.77 -7.33
C ILE A 84 11.52 -15.27 -8.71
N ARG A 85 10.56 -14.97 -9.60
CA ARG A 85 10.86 -14.61 -10.99
C ARG A 85 11.49 -13.22 -11.14
N GLU A 86 10.98 -12.24 -10.41
CA GLU A 86 11.29 -10.83 -10.65
C GLU A 86 12.18 -10.19 -9.58
N LEU A 87 12.18 -10.73 -8.36
CA LEU A 87 12.91 -10.15 -7.22
C LEU A 87 14.13 -10.99 -6.77
N GLY A 88 14.31 -12.17 -7.36
CA GLY A 88 15.39 -13.11 -7.03
C GLY A 88 15.20 -13.84 -5.70
N ALA A 89 13.96 -13.99 -5.21
CA ALA A 89 13.69 -14.78 -4.02
C ALA A 89 13.87 -16.28 -4.30
N THR A 90 14.29 -17.05 -3.29
CA THR A 90 14.30 -18.53 -3.37
C THR A 90 12.95 -19.15 -2.99
N GLY A 91 12.03 -18.32 -2.47
CA GLY A 91 10.74 -18.69 -1.89
C GLY A 91 10.33 -17.65 -0.84
N LEU A 92 9.13 -17.79 -0.27
CA LEU A 92 8.67 -16.97 0.86
C LEU A 92 8.82 -17.66 2.21
N ASP A 93 9.16 -18.94 2.23
CA ASP A 93 9.34 -19.69 3.47
C ASP A 93 10.51 -19.13 4.30
N GLY A 94 10.25 -18.86 5.58
CA GLY A 94 11.21 -18.21 6.48
C GLY A 94 11.40 -16.72 6.25
N ALA A 95 10.81 -16.12 5.21
CA ALA A 95 10.71 -14.68 5.09
C ALA A 95 9.62 -14.21 6.07
N ASP A 96 10.03 -13.54 7.14
CA ASP A 96 9.16 -12.96 8.17
C ASP A 96 8.32 -11.79 7.61
N VAL A 97 7.39 -12.12 6.70
CA VAL A 97 6.54 -11.20 5.96
C VAL A 97 5.15 -11.77 5.71
N GLN A 98 4.17 -10.88 5.68
CA GLN A 98 2.83 -11.10 5.16
C GLN A 98 2.70 -10.49 3.77
N ILE A 99 1.89 -11.10 2.91
CA ILE A 99 1.58 -10.54 1.60
C ILE A 99 0.23 -9.86 1.68
N ASP A 100 0.18 -8.56 1.39
CA ASP A 100 -1.07 -7.83 1.45
C ASP A 100 -1.18 -6.75 0.36
N HIS A 101 -2.42 -6.29 0.18
CA HIS A 101 -2.79 -5.18 -0.65
C HIS A 101 -2.42 -3.88 0.07
N VAL A 102 -1.75 -2.99 -0.65
CA VAL A 102 -1.42 -1.66 -0.10
C VAL A 102 -2.68 -0.81 0.07
N PHE A 103 -3.72 -1.08 -0.73
CA PHE A 103 -5.08 -0.56 -0.55
C PHE A 103 -6.03 -1.68 -0.08
N PRO A 104 -6.84 -1.49 0.98
CA PRO A 104 -7.66 -2.57 1.54
C PRO A 104 -8.62 -3.21 0.54
N LYS A 105 -8.69 -4.54 0.54
CA LYS A 105 -9.45 -5.36 -0.42
C LYS A 105 -10.94 -4.99 -0.46
N SER A 106 -11.61 -4.92 0.69
CA SER A 106 -13.05 -4.64 0.72
C SER A 106 -13.36 -3.24 0.17
N ALA A 107 -12.53 -2.26 0.53
CA ALA A 107 -12.64 -0.91 0.01
C ALA A 107 -12.35 -0.86 -1.50
N ALA A 108 -11.37 -1.62 -1.99
CA ALA A 108 -11.02 -1.71 -3.41
C ALA A 108 -12.20 -2.20 -4.25
N SER A 109 -12.80 -3.31 -3.82
CA SER A 109 -13.95 -3.93 -4.49
C SER A 109 -15.16 -3.00 -4.52
N LEU A 110 -15.50 -2.36 -3.39
CA LEU A 110 -16.61 -1.39 -3.32
C LEU A 110 -16.34 -0.12 -4.14
N GLY A 111 -15.06 0.24 -4.31
CA GLY A 111 -14.63 1.39 -5.09
C GLY A 111 -14.42 1.09 -6.57
N GLU A 112 -14.79 -0.11 -7.04
CA GLU A 112 -14.66 -0.60 -8.42
C GLU A 112 -13.22 -0.51 -8.97
N LEU A 113 -12.22 -0.69 -8.11
CA LEU A 113 -10.84 -0.82 -8.56
C LEU A 113 -10.66 -2.19 -9.23
N ALA A 114 -10.03 -2.18 -10.40
CA ALA A 114 -9.71 -3.39 -11.14
C ALA A 114 -8.46 -4.07 -10.59
N TYR A 115 -7.48 -3.28 -10.13
CA TYR A 115 -6.23 -3.81 -9.60
C TYR A 115 -5.76 -3.01 -8.39
N VAL A 116 -5.10 -3.70 -7.47
CA VAL A 116 -4.42 -3.11 -6.31
C VAL A 116 -2.98 -3.62 -6.25
N ARG A 117 -2.09 -2.75 -5.77
CA ARG A 117 -0.68 -3.10 -5.62
C ARG A 117 -0.50 -4.06 -4.45
N MET A 118 0.26 -5.12 -4.69
CA MET A 118 0.67 -6.09 -3.67
C MET A 118 2.05 -5.72 -3.12
N LEU A 119 2.26 -5.98 -1.83
CA LEU A 119 3.53 -5.76 -1.16
C LEU A 119 3.76 -6.83 -0.09
N ALA A 120 5.02 -7.20 0.13
CA ALA A 120 5.43 -7.90 1.34
C ALA A 120 5.54 -6.90 2.49
N VAL A 121 4.73 -7.07 3.52
CA VAL A 121 4.65 -6.19 4.69
C VAL A 121 5.00 -6.95 5.97
N PRO A 122 5.41 -6.26 7.03
CA PRO A 122 5.66 -6.92 8.31
C PRO A 122 4.37 -7.51 8.92
N PRO A 123 4.41 -8.69 9.57
CA PRO A 123 3.23 -9.29 10.18
C PRO A 123 2.53 -8.40 11.20
N GLU A 124 3.29 -7.65 12.00
CA GLU A 124 2.82 -6.77 13.06
C GLU A 124 1.89 -5.66 12.54
N SER A 125 2.28 -5.00 11.43
CA SER A 125 1.47 -3.92 10.85
C SER A 125 0.23 -4.45 10.15
N ASN A 126 0.29 -5.64 9.57
CA ASN A 126 -0.84 -6.28 8.91
C ASN A 126 -1.99 -6.56 9.89
N MET A 127 -1.66 -7.13 11.05
CA MET A 127 -2.64 -7.47 12.08
C MET A 127 -3.31 -6.23 12.70
N ALA A 128 -2.53 -5.17 12.91
CA ALA A 128 -3.03 -3.92 13.49
C ALA A 128 -3.83 -3.08 12.47
N ALA A 129 -3.36 -2.95 11.24
CA ALA A 129 -3.98 -2.11 10.22
C ALA A 129 -5.28 -2.69 9.65
N GLY A 130 -5.40 -4.03 9.59
CA GLY A 130 -6.46 -4.72 8.84
C GLY A 130 -7.87 -4.52 9.38
N ARG A 131 -8.08 -4.32 10.68
CA ARG A 131 -9.44 -4.20 11.24
C ARG A 131 -9.99 -2.79 11.24
N THR A 132 -9.20 -1.80 11.64
CA THR A 132 -9.69 -0.44 11.84
C THR A 132 -9.72 0.35 10.53
N LEU A 133 -8.64 0.30 9.74
CA LEU A 133 -8.53 1.06 8.49
C LEU A 133 -9.45 0.49 7.39
N GLU A 134 -9.51 -0.84 7.24
CA GLU A 134 -10.35 -1.47 6.22
C GLU A 134 -11.84 -1.24 6.48
N ARG A 135 -12.30 -1.40 7.73
CA ARG A 135 -13.72 -1.18 8.10
C ARG A 135 -14.15 0.25 7.79
N ALA A 136 -13.33 1.21 8.20
CA ALA A 136 -13.64 2.63 8.05
C ALA A 136 -13.62 3.06 6.56
N MET A 137 -12.68 2.57 5.77
CA MET A 137 -12.65 2.82 4.32
C MET A 137 -13.79 2.13 3.56
N ALA A 138 -14.16 0.91 3.96
CA ALA A 138 -15.28 0.18 3.37
C ALA A 138 -16.61 0.90 3.65
N ALA A 139 -16.84 1.37 4.89
CA ALA A 139 -18.01 2.17 5.24
C ALA A 139 -18.15 3.41 4.35
N ARG A 140 -17.05 4.15 4.15
CA ARG A 140 -17.05 5.34 3.29
C ARG A 140 -17.35 5.04 1.82
N ASN A 141 -16.86 3.93 1.28
CA ASN A 141 -17.18 3.55 -0.10
C ASN A 141 -18.63 3.07 -0.24
N ARG A 142 -19.21 2.43 0.79
CA ARG A 142 -20.66 2.13 0.80
C ARG A 142 -21.49 3.41 0.80
N ALA A 143 -21.11 4.42 1.59
CA ALA A 143 -21.84 5.69 1.67
C ALA A 143 -21.69 6.55 0.41
N ALA A 144 -20.50 6.64 -0.16
CA ALA A 144 -20.20 7.52 -1.29
C ALA A 144 -20.47 6.89 -2.67
N GLY A 145 -20.68 5.57 -2.74
CA GLY A 145 -20.79 4.82 -3.99
C GLY A 145 -19.47 4.73 -4.77
N PRO A 146 -19.53 4.26 -6.04
CA PRO A 146 -18.36 4.14 -6.91
C PRO A 146 -17.60 5.46 -7.03
N ARG A 147 -16.30 5.42 -6.77
CA ARG A 147 -15.49 6.64 -6.71
C ARG A 147 -14.99 7.05 -8.09
N ARG A 148 -15.22 8.33 -8.42
CA ARG A 148 -14.89 8.93 -9.73
C ARG A 148 -13.40 8.91 -10.11
N LYS A 149 -12.49 8.93 -9.13
CA LYS A 149 -11.05 9.00 -9.41
C LYS A 149 -10.52 7.66 -9.97
N PRO A 150 -9.83 7.65 -11.13
CA PRO A 150 -9.36 6.42 -11.78
C PRO A 150 -8.23 5.71 -11.02
N THR A 151 -7.46 6.46 -10.22
CA THR A 151 -6.31 5.96 -9.47
C THR A 151 -6.42 6.28 -7.99
N ARG A 152 -5.83 5.44 -7.14
CA ARG A 152 -5.60 5.68 -5.71
C ARG A 152 -4.11 5.85 -5.46
N MET A 153 -3.77 6.90 -4.74
CA MET A 153 -2.41 7.22 -4.31
C MET A 153 -2.19 6.68 -2.89
N ALA A 154 -0.95 6.32 -2.58
CA ALA A 154 -0.52 5.97 -1.24
C ALA A 154 -0.78 7.11 -0.26
N THR A 155 -1.12 6.76 0.97
CA THR A 155 -1.22 7.68 2.10
C THR A 155 -0.14 7.36 3.13
N TYR A 156 0.07 8.22 4.11
CA TYR A 156 0.95 7.91 5.24
C TYR A 156 0.57 6.60 5.95
N PHE A 157 -0.71 6.24 5.98
CA PHE A 157 -1.14 4.94 6.51
C PHE A 157 -0.71 3.77 5.62
N SER A 158 -0.74 3.90 4.29
CA SER A 158 -0.18 2.87 3.39
C SER A 158 1.33 2.70 3.62
N VAL A 159 2.04 3.81 3.83
CA VAL A 159 3.49 3.80 4.11
C VAL A 159 3.80 3.22 5.50
N GLY A 160 3.05 3.57 6.53
CA GLY A 160 3.17 2.99 7.86
C GLY A 160 3.00 1.47 7.82
N LYS A 161 2.00 0.97 7.08
CA LYS A 161 1.78 -0.45 6.89
C LYS A 161 2.97 -1.13 6.23
N ALA A 162 3.48 -0.55 5.14
CA ALA A 162 4.64 -1.07 4.42
C ALA A 162 5.91 -1.12 5.29
N THR A 163 6.08 -0.14 6.19
CA THR A 163 7.27 0.01 7.04
C THR A 163 7.16 -0.70 8.39
N GLY A 164 6.00 -1.27 8.73
CA GLY A 164 5.82 -2.06 9.96
C GLY A 164 5.26 -1.28 11.15
N PHE A 165 4.67 -0.11 10.94
CA PHE A 165 4.00 0.61 12.02
C PHE A 165 2.83 -0.24 12.58
N ALA A 166 2.78 -0.44 13.89
CA ALA A 166 1.78 -1.32 14.52
C ALA A 166 0.75 -0.58 15.39
N GLY A 167 0.84 0.75 15.53
CA GLY A 167 -0.06 1.53 16.41
C GLY A 167 -1.49 1.74 15.88
N TYR A 168 -1.92 1.01 14.84
CA TYR A 168 -3.25 1.19 14.23
C TYR A 168 -4.41 0.72 15.12
N ASP A 169 -4.11 -0.10 16.11
CA ASP A 169 -5.05 -0.57 17.13
C ASP A 169 -5.55 0.55 18.05
N SER A 170 -4.81 1.66 18.15
CA SER A 170 -5.18 2.82 18.97
C SER A 170 -5.96 3.90 18.21
N LEU A 171 -6.39 3.67 16.97
CA LEU A 171 -7.33 4.56 16.26
C LEU A 171 -8.65 4.62 17.06
N PRO A 172 -8.97 5.73 17.75
CA PRO A 172 -10.22 5.82 18.48
C PRO A 172 -11.38 5.89 17.50
N ASP A 173 -12.49 5.24 17.84
CA ASP A 173 -13.77 5.43 17.14
C ASP A 173 -14.27 6.86 17.43
N GLY A 174 -13.76 7.86 16.71
CA GLY A 174 -14.37 9.18 16.60
C GLY A 174 -13.86 10.31 17.50
N GLU A 175 -12.62 10.26 18.02
CA GLU A 175 -12.04 11.35 18.82
C GLU A 175 -10.87 12.07 18.12
N GLY A 176 -11.01 13.38 17.90
CA GLY A 176 -10.04 14.18 17.13
C GLY A 176 -8.66 14.35 17.80
N GLU A 177 -8.56 14.31 19.14
CA GLU A 177 -7.26 14.37 19.84
C GLU A 177 -6.48 13.06 19.73
N GLY A 178 -7.13 11.90 19.91
CA GLY A 178 -6.46 10.60 19.77
C GLY A 178 -5.92 10.33 18.36
N ASN A 179 -6.52 10.94 17.32
CA ASN A 179 -6.00 10.89 15.96
C ASN A 179 -4.68 11.67 15.78
N ARG A 180 -4.47 12.77 16.52
CA ARG A 180 -3.23 13.56 16.44
C ARG A 180 -2.06 12.83 17.06
N ASP A 181 -2.25 12.21 18.22
CA ASP A 181 -1.20 11.45 18.91
C ASP A 181 -0.75 10.25 18.07
N LEU A 182 -1.71 9.52 17.49
CA LEU A 182 -1.42 8.43 16.56
C LEU A 182 -0.63 8.91 15.34
N VAL A 183 -1.06 10.00 14.71
CA VAL A 183 -0.35 10.53 13.53
C VAL A 183 1.04 11.02 13.92
N GLY A 184 1.20 11.58 15.12
CA GLY A 184 2.50 11.89 15.71
C GLY A 184 3.40 10.66 15.82
N ALA A 185 2.89 9.56 16.37
CA ALA A 185 3.60 8.28 16.49
C ALA A 185 3.94 7.67 15.12
N LEU A 186 3.01 7.72 14.17
CA LEU A 186 3.23 7.29 12.78
C LEU A 186 4.37 8.10 12.14
N PHE A 187 4.33 9.43 12.25
CA PHE A 187 5.37 10.28 11.65
C PHE A 187 6.72 10.09 12.33
N ALA A 188 6.76 9.86 13.64
CA ALA A 188 7.98 9.48 14.34
C ALA A 188 8.56 8.17 13.79
N HIS A 189 7.74 7.12 13.68
CA HIS A 189 8.13 5.85 13.07
C HIS A 189 8.67 6.02 11.64
N LEU A 190 8.01 6.84 10.81
CA LEU A 190 8.45 7.08 9.44
C LEU A 190 9.80 7.82 9.39
N ARG A 191 10.07 8.75 10.31
CA ARG A 191 11.39 9.39 10.43
C ARG A 191 12.46 8.39 10.83
N ASP A 192 12.17 7.53 11.80
CA ASP A 192 13.12 6.50 12.26
C ASP A 192 13.40 5.47 11.16
N PHE A 193 12.43 5.22 10.27
CA PHE A 193 12.61 4.40 9.08
C PHE A 193 13.43 5.09 7.97
N GLY A 194 13.65 6.41 8.06
CA GLY A 194 14.43 7.19 7.11
C GLY A 194 13.63 7.90 6.01
N VAL A 195 12.32 8.11 6.21
CA VAL A 195 11.52 8.94 5.30
C VAL A 195 11.96 10.41 5.43
N PRO A 196 12.27 11.11 4.32
CA PRO A 196 12.72 12.50 4.33
C PRO A 196 11.77 13.47 5.06
N ALA A 197 12.35 14.45 5.75
CA ALA A 197 11.58 15.41 6.56
C ALA A 197 10.67 16.32 5.73
N ASP A 198 11.05 16.62 4.49
CA ASP A 198 10.24 17.35 3.52
C ASP A 198 9.03 16.56 3.03
N CYS A 199 9.07 15.22 3.08
CA CYS A 199 7.89 14.36 2.88
C CYS A 199 6.97 14.27 4.12
N LEU A 200 7.46 14.71 5.29
CA LEU A 200 6.80 14.57 6.59
C LEU A 200 6.53 15.94 7.22
N SER A 201 5.93 16.84 6.43
CA SER A 201 5.69 18.20 6.89
C SER A 201 4.66 18.24 8.03
N ARG A 202 4.71 19.31 8.83
CA ARG A 202 3.71 19.54 9.88
C ARG A 202 2.29 19.63 9.30
N LEU A 203 2.14 20.28 8.15
CA LEU A 203 0.85 20.40 7.46
C LEU A 203 0.31 19.02 7.05
N ASP A 204 1.18 18.12 6.59
CA ASP A 204 0.77 16.75 6.24
C ASP A 204 0.30 15.96 7.46
N ALA A 205 0.95 16.15 8.61
CA ALA A 205 0.50 15.54 9.86
C ALA A 205 -0.88 16.07 10.27
N GLU A 206 -1.09 17.39 10.24
CA GLU A 206 -2.38 18.02 10.55
C GLU A 206 -3.48 17.51 9.62
N LEU A 207 -3.26 17.55 8.30
CA LEU A 207 -4.22 17.04 7.30
C LEU A 207 -4.48 15.53 7.43
N THR A 208 -3.49 14.75 7.87
CA THR A 208 -3.66 13.31 8.08
C THR A 208 -4.51 13.04 9.32
N ALA A 209 -4.30 13.79 10.41
CA ALA A 209 -5.11 13.67 11.62
C ALA A 209 -6.56 14.12 11.39
N ASP A 210 -6.76 15.21 10.65
CA ASP A 210 -8.10 15.68 10.29
C ASP A 210 -8.83 14.64 9.42
N ARG A 211 -8.15 14.08 8.41
CA ARG A 211 -8.72 13.02 7.57
C ARG A 211 -8.98 11.72 8.33
N ALA A 212 -8.23 11.43 9.41
CA ALA A 212 -8.48 10.30 10.29
C ALA A 212 -9.77 10.48 11.09
N THR A 213 -10.11 11.73 11.42
CA THR A 213 -11.37 12.09 12.09
C THR A 213 -12.58 11.90 11.17
N ASP A 214 -12.39 12.12 9.87
CA ASP A 214 -13.40 11.96 8.82
C ASP A 214 -13.61 10.52 8.30
N ILE A 215 -12.96 9.49 8.88
CA ILE A 215 -13.14 8.10 8.43
C ILE A 215 -14.42 7.45 9.03
N ARG A 216 -15.49 8.25 9.21
CA ARG A 216 -16.84 7.77 9.56
C ARG A 216 -17.62 7.34 8.32
#